data_AF-A0A945KPB9-F1
#
_entry.id   AF-A0A945KPB9-F1
#
_cell.length_a   1.000
_cell.length_b   1.000
_cell.length_c   1.000
_cell.angle_alpha   90.00
_cell.angle_beta   90.00
_cell.angle_gamma   90.00
#
_symmetry.space_group_name_H-M   'P 1'
#
loop_
_entity.id
_entity.type
_entity.pdbx_description
1 polymer ?
#
loop_
_entity_poly.entity_id
_entity_poly.type
_entity_poly.pdbx_seq_one_letter_code
_entity_poly.pdbx_strand_id
1 'polypeptide(L)'
;MLPFTNMSGYPEQEFFADGMAEDIITGLSRFGSLLVIARNSTFSFKGQSIDVKQVAETLGVRYVLEGSIRKGGDRIRVTAQLIDADSGNHIWADRFDREVADIFAVQDEVTGAIIAAIAPEIDQFEIERSRRKLPMELDAWDLYQKGLAAYHRSVSADFVSSIDTFDQATQLDPGFALAWAMAALARTQYVLNGQPENRDELIREAKKKVQMALRLSPRDPLCVLADGTVHSHYREHQIGIAKLQDAIKLNPNLALAYLLLGQARDAAGQYEETIAATDEFVRLSPRDVEICKVLTMRAYSLFHLHRYAEAAEMAYRAMHAPNPTVWAFVSYSICLFYLDRKKDAKLALDEVYSKIPDFSQAHVLQALQHHDPGHVHREIEALRELGVPE
;
A
#
# COMPACT_ATOMS: atom_id res chain seq x y z
N MET A 1 11.28 -13.32 -14.64
CA MET A 1 10.68 -14.46 -13.91
C MET A 1 11.06 -15.73 -14.64
N LEU A 2 11.57 -16.74 -13.94
CA LEU A 2 11.84 -18.06 -14.51
C LEU A 2 10.57 -18.93 -14.54
N PRO A 3 10.49 -19.91 -15.45
CA PRO A 3 9.38 -20.86 -15.47
C PRO A 3 9.22 -21.56 -14.13
N PHE A 4 7.98 -21.68 -13.64
CA PHE A 4 7.72 -22.42 -12.40
C PHE A 4 7.94 -23.93 -12.64
N THR A 5 8.61 -24.57 -11.70
CA THR A 5 8.89 -26.01 -11.77
C THR A 5 7.66 -26.81 -11.38
N ASN A 6 7.14 -27.64 -12.30
CA ASN A 6 6.09 -28.59 -11.97
C ASN A 6 6.67 -29.80 -11.22
N MET A 7 6.33 -29.92 -9.93
CA MET A 7 6.74 -31.03 -9.05
C MET A 7 5.66 -32.10 -8.88
N SER A 8 4.59 -32.05 -9.66
CA SER A 8 3.41 -32.91 -9.50
C SER A 8 3.48 -34.22 -10.29
N GLY A 9 4.44 -34.35 -11.23
CA GLY A 9 4.63 -35.54 -12.06
C GLY A 9 3.62 -35.71 -13.20
N TYR A 10 2.64 -34.81 -13.34
CA TYR A 10 1.63 -34.83 -14.42
C TYR A 10 1.92 -33.74 -15.46
N PRO A 11 2.26 -34.10 -16.72
CA PRO A 11 2.58 -33.13 -17.78
C PRO A 11 1.44 -32.16 -18.12
N GLU A 12 0.19 -32.60 -17.95
CA GLU A 12 -1.01 -31.77 -18.15
C GLU A 12 -1.09 -30.56 -17.20
N GLN A 13 -0.33 -30.57 -16.10
CA GLN A 13 -0.25 -29.46 -15.13
C GLN A 13 0.87 -28.47 -15.46
N GLU A 14 1.63 -28.72 -16.51
CA GLU A 14 2.70 -27.82 -16.95
C GLU A 14 2.14 -26.53 -17.56
N PHE A 15 0.98 -26.61 -18.22
CA PHE A 15 0.23 -25.44 -18.68
C PHE A 15 -0.19 -24.51 -17.53
N PHE A 16 -0.51 -25.06 -16.37
CA PHE A 16 -0.86 -24.29 -15.19
C PHE A 16 0.34 -23.51 -14.64
N ALA A 17 1.51 -24.15 -14.56
CA ALA A 17 2.75 -23.49 -14.15
C ALA A 17 3.18 -22.38 -15.12
N ASP A 18 3.04 -22.65 -16.42
CA ASP A 18 3.38 -21.70 -17.47
C ASP A 18 2.41 -20.51 -17.53
N GLY A 19 1.11 -20.77 -17.30
CA GLY A 19 0.07 -19.75 -17.23
C GLY A 19 0.26 -18.82 -16.02
N MET A 20 0.52 -19.38 -14.84
CA MET A 20 0.88 -18.58 -13.65
C MET A 20 2.09 -17.68 -13.91
N ALA A 21 3.13 -18.21 -14.57
CA ALA A 21 4.31 -17.41 -14.89
C ALA A 21 3.98 -16.25 -15.84
N GLU A 22 3.12 -16.48 -16.83
CA GLU A 22 2.67 -15.46 -17.76
C GLU A 22 1.84 -14.35 -17.08
N ASP A 23 0.91 -14.75 -16.21
CA ASP A 23 0.05 -13.83 -15.47
C ASP A 23 0.85 -12.98 -14.48
N ILE A 24 1.83 -13.57 -13.80
CA ILE A 24 2.74 -12.86 -12.90
C ILE A 24 3.60 -11.86 -13.69
N ILE A 25 4.16 -12.25 -14.85
CA ILE A 25 4.92 -11.34 -15.71
C ILE A 25 4.04 -10.16 -16.12
N THR A 26 2.81 -10.43 -16.55
CA THR A 26 1.86 -9.39 -17.00
C THR A 26 1.47 -8.47 -15.85
N GLY A 27 1.23 -9.01 -14.66
CA GLY A 27 0.89 -8.25 -13.47
C GLY A 27 2.04 -7.36 -12.98
N LEU A 28 3.26 -7.88 -12.90
CA LEU A 28 4.45 -7.12 -12.51
C LEU A 28 4.78 -6.02 -13.54
N SER A 29 4.50 -6.26 -14.82
CA SER A 29 4.72 -5.26 -15.90
C SER A 29 3.83 -4.02 -15.76
N ARG A 30 2.80 -4.06 -14.91
CA ARG A 30 1.95 -2.90 -14.61
C ARG A 30 2.58 -1.94 -13.61
N PHE A 31 3.66 -2.32 -12.93
CA PHE A 31 4.42 -1.42 -12.06
C PHE A 31 5.46 -0.68 -12.89
N GLY A 32 5.30 0.63 -13.09
CA GLY A 32 6.22 1.43 -13.90
C GLY A 32 7.65 1.50 -13.33
N SER A 33 7.85 1.13 -12.07
CA SER A 33 9.18 1.04 -11.44
C SER A 33 9.93 -0.24 -11.81
N LEU A 34 9.26 -1.22 -12.41
CA LEU A 34 9.83 -2.54 -12.71
C LEU A 34 9.98 -2.74 -14.22
N LEU A 35 11.21 -3.01 -14.66
CA LEU A 35 11.46 -3.56 -15.99
C LEU A 35 11.32 -5.08 -15.92
N VAL A 36 10.26 -5.63 -16.52
CA VAL A 36 9.99 -7.08 -16.51
C VAL A 36 10.33 -7.69 -17.87
N ILE A 37 11.18 -8.72 -17.86
CA ILE A 37 11.56 -9.45 -19.07
C ILE A 37 10.41 -10.33 -19.55
N ALA A 38 10.15 -10.28 -20.86
CA ALA A 38 9.11 -11.06 -21.50
C ALA A 38 9.28 -12.57 -21.30
N ARG A 39 8.14 -13.27 -21.24
CA ARG A 39 8.05 -14.73 -21.05
C ARG A 39 8.96 -15.52 -21.99
N ASN A 40 8.95 -15.21 -23.28
CA ASN A 40 9.71 -15.99 -24.27
C ASN A 40 11.22 -16.00 -24.03
N SER A 41 11.78 -14.91 -23.49
CA SER A 41 13.21 -14.80 -23.19
C SER A 41 13.62 -15.61 -21.95
N THR A 42 12.69 -15.92 -21.06
CA THR A 42 12.95 -16.67 -19.83
C THR A 42 12.63 -18.16 -19.98
N PHE A 43 11.72 -18.50 -20.89
CA PHE A 43 11.30 -19.88 -21.13
C PHE A 43 12.36 -20.73 -21.87
N SER A 44 13.36 -20.11 -22.50
CA SER A 44 14.51 -20.83 -23.05
C SER A 44 15.34 -21.56 -21.98
N PHE A 45 15.23 -21.15 -20.72
CA PHE A 45 15.90 -21.78 -19.58
C PHE A 45 15.10 -22.93 -18.95
N LYS A 46 13.90 -23.24 -19.48
CA LYS A 46 13.04 -24.29 -18.93
C LYS A 46 13.72 -25.66 -18.98
N GLY A 47 13.64 -26.41 -17.88
CA GLY A 47 14.24 -27.74 -17.75
C GLY A 47 15.76 -27.75 -17.68
N GLN A 48 16.40 -26.58 -17.59
CA GLN A 48 17.84 -26.44 -17.43
C GLN A 48 18.16 -26.12 -15.97
N SER A 49 19.16 -26.81 -15.41
CA SER A 49 19.70 -26.48 -14.09
C SER A 49 20.77 -25.40 -14.26
N ILE A 50 20.35 -24.14 -14.32
CA ILE A 50 21.23 -22.98 -14.52
C ILE A 50 21.29 -22.14 -13.27
N ASP A 51 22.49 -21.63 -12.96
CA ASP A 51 22.71 -20.67 -11.88
C ASP A 51 21.94 -19.37 -12.15
N VAL A 52 21.20 -18.91 -11.16
CA VAL A 52 20.46 -17.64 -11.18
C VAL A 52 21.36 -16.47 -11.58
N LYS A 53 22.63 -16.47 -11.17
CA LYS A 53 23.60 -15.45 -11.59
C LYS A 53 23.80 -15.41 -13.11
N GLN A 54 23.95 -16.58 -13.72
CA GLN A 54 24.13 -16.68 -15.16
C GLN A 54 22.88 -16.25 -15.93
N VAL A 55 21.68 -16.61 -15.44
CA VAL A 55 20.41 -16.12 -16.01
C VAL A 55 20.36 -14.60 -15.95
N ALA A 56 20.70 -14.03 -14.80
CA ALA A 56 20.65 -12.60 -14.57
C ALA A 56 21.63 -11.83 -15.45
N GLU A 57 22.86 -12.31 -15.60
CA GLU A 57 23.86 -11.76 -16.53
C GLU A 57 23.38 -11.83 -17.98
N THR A 58 22.80 -12.97 -18.39
CA THR A 58 22.32 -13.19 -19.76
C THR A 58 21.17 -12.26 -20.12
N LEU A 59 20.25 -12.04 -19.17
CA LEU A 59 19.06 -11.23 -19.37
C LEU A 59 19.22 -9.76 -18.94
N GLY A 60 20.36 -9.41 -18.34
CA GLY A 60 20.62 -8.07 -17.80
C GLY A 60 19.64 -7.67 -16.68
N VAL A 61 19.24 -8.61 -15.82
CA VAL A 61 18.25 -8.37 -14.75
C VAL A 61 18.88 -8.37 -13.37
N ARG A 62 18.32 -7.56 -12.46
CA ARG A 62 18.75 -7.49 -11.07
C ARG A 62 18.11 -8.56 -10.18
N TYR A 63 16.84 -8.87 -10.44
CA TYR A 63 16.07 -9.79 -9.63
C TYR A 63 15.54 -10.94 -10.46
N VAL A 64 15.52 -12.12 -9.84
CA VAL A 64 14.95 -13.33 -10.43
C VAL A 64 13.85 -13.85 -9.51
N LEU A 65 12.63 -13.91 -10.03
CA LEU A 65 11.51 -14.61 -9.41
C LEU A 65 11.44 -16.01 -9.99
N GLU A 66 11.47 -17.02 -9.13
CA GLU A 66 11.29 -18.43 -9.51
C GLU A 66 10.38 -19.14 -8.50
N GLY A 67 9.97 -20.36 -8.83
CA GLY A 67 9.01 -21.06 -8.00
C GLY A 67 8.75 -22.49 -8.43
N SER A 68 7.88 -23.15 -7.66
CA SER A 68 7.46 -24.51 -7.94
C SER A 68 5.99 -24.71 -7.61
N ILE A 69 5.35 -25.63 -8.32
CA ILE A 69 3.95 -25.99 -8.11
C ILE A 69 3.88 -27.49 -7.88
N ARG A 70 3.14 -27.88 -6.83
CA ARG A 70 2.83 -29.26 -6.50
C ARG A 70 1.34 -29.43 -6.26
N LYS A 71 0.68 -30.25 -7.07
CA LYS A 71 -0.71 -30.68 -6.86
C LYS A 71 -0.74 -32.08 -6.25
N GLY A 72 -1.60 -32.28 -5.25
CA GLY A 72 -1.87 -33.58 -4.65
C GLY A 72 -3.33 -33.66 -4.21
N GLY A 73 -4.09 -34.58 -4.82
CA GLY A 73 -5.55 -34.65 -4.63
C GLY A 73 -6.20 -33.30 -4.98
N ASP A 74 -7.01 -32.81 -4.05
CA ASP A 74 -7.74 -31.54 -4.18
C ASP A 74 -6.98 -30.35 -3.61
N ARG A 75 -5.64 -30.44 -3.47
CA ARG A 75 -4.82 -29.34 -2.96
C ARG A 75 -3.69 -29.01 -3.92
N ILE A 76 -3.39 -27.71 -4.00
CA ILE A 76 -2.23 -27.19 -4.70
C ILE A 76 -1.36 -26.39 -3.75
N ARG A 77 -0.06 -26.60 -3.90
CA ARG A 77 0.99 -25.88 -3.19
C ARG A 77 1.83 -25.14 -4.21
N VAL A 78 1.90 -23.83 -4.06
CA VAL A 78 2.77 -22.96 -4.84
C VAL A 78 3.85 -22.41 -3.91
N THR A 79 5.10 -22.50 -4.31
CA THR A 79 6.22 -21.81 -3.65
C THR A 79 6.79 -20.80 -4.62
N ALA A 80 7.02 -19.58 -4.16
CA ALA A 80 7.65 -18.54 -4.96
C ALA A 80 8.77 -17.88 -4.15
N GLN A 81 9.85 -17.50 -4.82
CA GLN A 81 11.00 -16.87 -4.20
C GLN A 81 11.63 -15.83 -5.11
N LEU A 82 12.01 -14.70 -4.51
CA LEU A 82 12.66 -13.58 -5.16
C LEU A 82 14.11 -13.53 -4.74
N ILE A 83 15.01 -13.49 -5.72
CA ILE A 83 16.45 -13.59 -5.53
C ILE A 83 17.10 -12.33 -6.07
N ASP A 84 18.00 -11.73 -5.27
CA ASP A 84 18.92 -10.70 -5.72
C ASP A 84 20.07 -11.36 -6.48
N ALA A 85 20.20 -11.08 -7.77
CA ALA A 85 21.15 -11.78 -8.63
C ALA A 85 22.62 -11.50 -8.28
N ASP A 86 22.94 -10.29 -7.81
CA ASP A 86 24.31 -9.93 -7.46
C ASP A 86 24.83 -10.78 -6.29
N SER A 87 24.07 -10.82 -5.19
CA SER A 87 24.45 -11.56 -3.99
C SER A 87 24.10 -13.04 -4.05
N GLY A 88 23.07 -13.42 -4.81
CA GLY A 88 22.47 -14.75 -4.78
C GLY A 88 21.55 -14.98 -3.57
N ASN A 89 21.26 -13.95 -2.78
CA ASN A 89 20.43 -14.08 -1.59
C ASN A 89 18.94 -14.05 -1.95
N HIS A 90 18.17 -14.88 -1.25
CA HIS A 90 16.71 -14.76 -1.25
C HIS A 90 16.33 -13.52 -0.45
N ILE A 91 15.65 -12.58 -1.11
CA ILE A 91 15.13 -11.37 -0.45
C ILE A 91 13.67 -11.55 -0.03
N TRP A 92 12.94 -12.46 -0.68
CA TRP A 92 11.60 -12.88 -0.27
C TRP A 92 11.34 -14.32 -0.68
N ALA A 93 10.55 -15.06 0.12
CA ALA A 93 10.02 -16.36 -0.23
C ALA A 93 8.71 -16.63 0.52
N ASP A 94 7.73 -17.22 -0.16
CA ASP A 94 6.47 -17.61 0.48
C ASP A 94 5.88 -18.90 -0.11
N ARG A 95 4.92 -19.47 0.61
CA ARG A 95 4.21 -20.70 0.27
C ARG A 95 2.71 -20.50 0.37
N PHE A 96 2.03 -20.82 -0.72
CA PHE A 96 0.58 -20.77 -0.85
C PHE A 96 0.02 -22.18 -0.91
N ASP A 97 -0.76 -22.56 0.09
CA ASP A 97 -1.50 -23.81 0.14
C ASP A 97 -2.99 -23.52 -0.09
N ARG A 98 -3.59 -24.10 -1.13
CA ARG A 98 -5.01 -23.88 -1.50
C ARG A 98 -5.74 -25.18 -1.80
N GLU A 99 -7.02 -25.21 -1.45
CA GLU A 99 -7.95 -26.25 -1.90
C GLU A 99 -8.44 -25.91 -3.31
N VAL A 100 -8.50 -26.92 -4.18
CA VAL A 100 -8.80 -26.76 -5.60
C VAL A 100 -10.28 -27.07 -5.83
N ALA A 101 -11.13 -26.10 -5.52
CA ALA A 101 -12.53 -26.12 -5.97
C ALA A 101 -12.64 -25.61 -7.42
N ASP A 102 -11.91 -24.53 -7.73
CA ASP A 102 -11.75 -23.97 -9.07
C ASP A 102 -10.27 -23.62 -9.28
N ILE A 103 -9.64 -24.28 -10.26
CA ILE A 103 -8.20 -24.13 -10.52
C ILE A 103 -7.85 -22.73 -11.04
N PHE A 104 -8.74 -22.08 -11.79
CA PHE A 104 -8.49 -20.73 -12.32
C PHE A 104 -8.65 -19.67 -11.23
N ALA A 105 -9.64 -19.82 -10.35
CA ALA A 105 -9.78 -18.94 -9.19
C ALA A 105 -8.55 -19.02 -8.27
N VAL A 106 -8.02 -20.22 -8.05
CA VAL A 106 -6.77 -20.40 -7.28
C VAL A 106 -5.57 -19.80 -8.01
N GLN A 107 -5.51 -19.90 -9.34
CA GLN A 107 -4.48 -19.27 -10.15
C GLN A 107 -4.48 -17.74 -9.95
N ASP A 108 -5.64 -17.11 -10.12
CA ASP A 108 -5.80 -15.66 -10.01
C ASP A 108 -5.48 -15.16 -8.60
N GLU A 109 -5.94 -15.89 -7.57
CA GLU A 109 -5.68 -15.55 -6.18
C GLU A 109 -4.18 -15.60 -5.85
N VAL A 110 -3.51 -16.71 -6.19
CA VAL A 110 -2.09 -16.89 -5.86
C VAL A 110 -1.21 -15.95 -6.69
N THR A 111 -1.52 -15.78 -7.98
CA THR A 111 -0.80 -14.82 -8.83
C THR A 111 -0.93 -13.41 -8.30
N GLY A 112 -2.15 -12.96 -7.97
CA GLY A 112 -2.38 -11.64 -7.39
C GLY A 112 -1.62 -11.43 -6.08
N ALA A 113 -1.62 -12.43 -5.20
CA ALA A 113 -0.88 -12.38 -3.94
C ALA A 113 0.64 -12.27 -4.15
N ILE A 114 1.21 -13.03 -5.10
CA ILE A 114 2.64 -12.93 -5.44
C ILE A 114 2.95 -11.54 -6.01
N ILE A 115 2.17 -11.04 -6.98
CA ILE A 115 2.41 -9.73 -7.61
C ILE A 115 2.36 -8.61 -6.56
N ALA A 116 1.37 -8.63 -5.67
CA ALA A 116 1.20 -7.62 -4.63
C ALA A 116 2.31 -7.63 -3.58
N ALA A 117 2.91 -8.80 -3.30
CA ALA A 117 4.00 -8.94 -2.35
C ALA A 117 5.36 -8.51 -2.92
N ILE A 118 5.63 -8.78 -4.20
CA ILE A 118 6.97 -8.63 -4.78
C ILE A 118 7.44 -7.18 -4.90
N ALA A 119 6.58 -6.26 -5.36
CA ALA A 119 7.00 -4.88 -5.59
C ALA A 119 7.43 -4.17 -4.28
N PRO A 120 6.67 -4.26 -3.16
CA PRO A 120 7.10 -3.71 -1.88
C PRO A 120 8.42 -4.30 -1.34
N GLU A 121 8.67 -5.59 -1.55
CA GLU A 121 9.91 -6.25 -1.11
C GLU A 121 11.13 -5.75 -1.88
N ILE A 122 10.96 -5.49 -3.19
CA ILE A 122 12.00 -4.84 -4.01
C ILE A 122 12.26 -3.41 -3.51
N ASP A 123 11.20 -2.63 -3.27
CA ASP A 123 11.34 -1.27 -2.75
C ASP A 123 12.06 -1.27 -1.39
N GLN A 124 11.69 -2.16 -0.47
CA GLN A 124 12.36 -2.27 0.83
C GLN A 124 13.85 -2.61 0.69
N PHE A 125 14.19 -3.56 -0.19
CA PHE A 125 15.58 -3.95 -0.43
C PHE A 125 16.40 -2.80 -1.04
N GLU A 126 15.83 -2.05 -1.99
CA GLU A 126 16.48 -0.89 -2.62
C GLU A 126 16.57 0.32 -1.66
N ILE A 127 15.60 0.49 -0.76
CA ILE A 127 15.68 1.45 0.35
C ILE A 127 16.89 1.14 1.23
N GLU A 128 17.11 -0.12 1.61
CA GLU A 128 18.26 -0.49 2.44
C GLU A 128 19.59 -0.30 1.71
N ARG A 129 19.62 -0.59 0.42
CA ARG A 129 20.78 -0.39 -0.44
C ARG A 129 21.14 1.09 -0.57
N SER A 130 20.17 1.94 -0.88
CA SER A 130 20.38 3.39 -1.04
C SER A 130 20.84 4.05 0.27
N ARG A 131 20.41 3.56 1.44
CA ARG A 131 20.88 4.03 2.75
C ARG A 131 22.37 3.78 3.01
N ARG A 132 22.98 2.79 2.34
CA ARG A 132 24.41 2.47 2.49
C ARG A 132 25.32 3.31 1.60
N LYS A 133 24.78 3.99 0.59
CA LYS A 133 25.52 4.87 -0.33
C LYS A 133 25.80 6.24 0.27
N LEU A 134 26.94 6.82 -0.07
CA LEU A 134 27.27 8.19 0.32
C LEU A 134 26.35 9.18 -0.41
N PRO A 135 26.04 10.36 0.17
CA PRO A 135 25.14 11.33 -0.46
C PRO A 135 25.53 11.74 -1.88
N MET A 136 26.82 11.81 -2.17
CA MET A 136 27.38 12.19 -3.48
C MET A 136 27.31 11.08 -4.55
N GLU A 137 26.96 9.86 -4.15
CA GLU A 137 26.85 8.69 -5.04
C GLU A 137 25.40 8.36 -5.41
N LEU A 138 24.44 9.12 -4.89
CA LEU A 138 23.02 8.87 -5.12
C LEU A 138 22.61 9.34 -6.51
N ASP A 139 22.03 8.43 -7.28
CA ASP A 139 21.32 8.77 -8.51
C ASP A 139 19.84 9.08 -8.24
N ALA A 140 19.08 9.38 -9.30
CA ALA A 140 17.66 9.69 -9.18
C ALA A 140 16.84 8.52 -8.60
N TRP A 141 17.24 7.27 -8.87
CA TRP A 141 16.58 6.07 -8.34
C TRP A 141 16.86 5.91 -6.84
N ASP A 142 18.10 6.08 -6.40
CA ASP A 142 18.46 6.05 -4.98
C ASP A 142 17.72 7.13 -4.17
N LEU A 143 17.59 8.33 -4.72
CA LEU A 143 16.82 9.41 -4.12
C LEU A 143 15.33 9.07 -4.08
N TYR A 144 14.77 8.55 -5.16
CA TYR A 144 13.39 8.07 -5.17
C TYR A 144 13.15 7.03 -4.06
N GLN A 145 14.03 6.04 -3.90
CA GLN A 145 13.93 5.04 -2.85
C GLN A 145 14.06 5.64 -1.45
N LYS A 146 15.01 6.57 -1.23
CA LYS A 146 15.08 7.31 0.04
C LYS A 146 13.82 8.12 0.33
N GLY A 147 13.22 8.73 -0.69
CA GLY A 147 11.95 9.45 -0.59
C GLY A 147 10.80 8.54 -0.18
N LEU A 148 10.71 7.33 -0.77
CA LEU A 148 9.71 6.32 -0.39
C LEU A 148 9.86 5.91 1.08
N ALA A 149 11.10 5.69 1.53
CA ALA A 149 11.37 5.34 2.92
C ALA A 149 10.91 6.42 3.92
N ALA A 150 11.02 7.70 3.55
CA ALA A 150 10.52 8.82 4.37
C ALA A 150 9.00 8.94 4.29
N TYR A 151 8.43 8.79 3.09
CA TYR A 151 6.99 8.82 2.84
C TYR A 151 6.23 7.81 3.71
N HIS A 152 6.73 6.57 3.81
CA HIS A 152 6.11 5.49 4.59
C HIS A 152 6.26 5.64 6.12
N ARG A 153 7.19 6.46 6.63
CA ARG A 153 7.34 6.63 8.09
C ARG A 153 6.31 7.58 8.72
N SER A 154 5.70 8.47 7.93
CA SER A 154 4.60 9.34 8.36
C SER A 154 4.82 10.10 9.70
N VAL A 155 6.02 10.63 9.95
CA VAL A 155 6.32 11.52 11.10
C VAL A 155 6.59 12.94 10.58
N SER A 156 6.26 13.98 11.36
CA SER A 156 6.33 15.40 10.95
C SER A 156 7.67 15.83 10.32
N ALA A 157 8.80 15.40 10.88
CA ALA A 157 10.13 15.70 10.33
C ALA A 157 10.39 14.99 8.97
N ASP A 158 9.74 13.86 8.73
CA ASP A 158 9.95 13.05 7.53
C ASP A 158 9.15 13.58 6.32
N PHE A 159 8.10 14.39 6.52
CA PHE A 159 7.34 14.98 5.42
C PHE A 159 8.19 15.91 4.55
N VAL A 160 8.91 16.85 5.17
CA VAL A 160 9.78 17.80 4.45
C VAL A 160 10.93 17.03 3.78
N SER A 161 11.56 16.10 4.49
CA SER A 161 12.63 15.28 3.94
C SER A 161 12.16 14.45 2.73
N SER A 162 10.96 13.87 2.78
CA SER A 162 10.37 13.14 1.66
C SER A 162 10.17 14.04 0.45
N ILE A 163 9.60 15.23 0.63
CA ILE A 163 9.41 16.23 -0.44
C ILE A 163 10.75 16.63 -1.07
N ASP A 164 11.74 16.98 -0.24
CA ASP A 164 13.05 17.42 -0.71
C ASP A 164 13.77 16.31 -1.49
N THR A 165 13.65 15.07 -1.04
CA THR A 165 14.31 13.93 -1.69
C THR A 165 13.68 13.61 -3.05
N PHE A 166 12.34 13.62 -3.15
CA PHE A 166 11.68 13.44 -4.44
C PHE A 166 11.94 14.62 -5.39
N ASP A 167 12.00 15.86 -4.89
CA ASP A 167 12.33 17.00 -5.72
C ASP A 167 13.77 16.90 -6.27
N GLN A 168 14.75 16.47 -5.46
CA GLN A 168 16.10 16.21 -5.95
C GLN A 168 16.13 15.11 -7.01
N ALA A 169 15.35 14.02 -6.84
CA ALA A 169 15.22 12.98 -7.86
C ALA A 169 14.71 13.55 -9.19
N THR A 170 13.70 14.43 -9.15
CA THR A 170 13.17 15.10 -10.35
C THR A 170 14.12 16.11 -10.99
N GLN A 171 15.07 16.66 -10.22
CA GLN A 171 16.11 17.55 -10.75
C GLN A 171 17.22 16.76 -11.44
N LEU A 172 17.62 15.61 -10.88
CA LEU A 172 18.61 14.72 -11.47
C LEU A 172 18.09 14.03 -12.75
N ASP A 173 16.84 13.58 -12.72
CA ASP A 173 16.16 13.02 -13.90
C ASP A 173 14.76 13.66 -14.07
N PRO A 174 14.66 14.73 -14.86
CA PRO A 174 13.37 15.36 -15.19
C PRO A 174 12.40 14.43 -15.91
N GLY A 175 12.86 13.33 -16.53
CA GLY A 175 12.03 12.33 -17.19
C GLY A 175 11.44 11.29 -16.24
N PHE A 176 11.83 11.27 -14.97
CA PHE A 176 11.43 10.25 -14.00
C PHE A 176 10.00 10.47 -13.47
N ALA A 177 9.00 10.01 -14.23
CA ALA A 177 7.58 10.22 -13.96
C ALA A 177 7.14 9.85 -12.52
N LEU A 178 7.64 8.73 -11.99
CA LEU A 178 7.27 8.25 -10.65
C LEU A 178 7.76 9.18 -9.54
N ALA A 179 8.94 9.80 -9.70
CA ALA A 179 9.45 10.78 -8.75
C ALA A 179 8.54 12.03 -8.71
N TRP A 180 8.04 12.49 -9.86
CA TRP A 180 7.05 13.57 -9.91
C TRP A 180 5.72 13.18 -9.24
N ALA A 181 5.25 11.95 -9.43
CA ALA A 181 4.03 11.45 -8.81
C ALA A 181 4.16 11.40 -7.27
N MET A 182 5.26 10.82 -6.77
CA MET A 182 5.54 10.76 -5.33
C MET A 182 5.81 12.13 -4.72
N ALA A 183 6.43 13.07 -5.46
CA ALA A 183 6.58 14.45 -5.02
C ALA A 183 5.22 15.15 -4.80
N ALA A 184 4.20 14.81 -5.58
CA ALA A 184 2.83 15.30 -5.39
C ALA A 184 2.14 14.64 -4.18
N LEU A 185 2.32 13.33 -4.03
CA LEU A 185 1.77 12.56 -2.91
C LEU A 185 2.37 13.00 -1.57
N ALA A 186 3.69 13.16 -1.47
CA ALA A 186 4.37 13.61 -0.25
C ALA A 186 3.88 14.99 0.21
N ARG A 187 3.69 15.93 -0.72
CA ARG A 187 3.08 17.24 -0.43
C ARG A 187 1.65 17.13 0.07
N THR A 188 0.85 16.25 -0.56
CA THR A 188 -0.53 16.02 -0.15
C THR A 188 -0.60 15.40 1.25
N GLN A 189 0.26 14.42 1.54
CA GLN A 189 0.40 13.83 2.87
C GLN A 189 0.83 14.86 3.92
N TYR A 190 1.75 15.78 3.59
CA TYR A 190 2.16 16.85 4.49
C TYR A 190 1.01 17.81 4.79
N VAL A 191 0.26 18.23 3.78
CA VAL A 191 -0.92 19.11 3.94
C VAL A 191 -1.97 18.47 4.85
N LEU A 192 -2.18 17.16 4.75
CA LEU A 192 -3.19 16.46 5.53
C LEU A 192 -2.74 16.19 6.98
N ASN A 193 -1.47 15.85 7.18
CA ASN A 193 -1.01 15.28 8.46
C ASN A 193 -0.01 16.15 9.23
N GLY A 194 0.58 17.18 8.61
CA GLY A 194 1.66 17.96 9.22
C GLY A 194 1.39 19.45 9.45
N GLN A 195 0.17 19.93 9.15
CA GLN A 195 -0.27 21.32 9.40
C GLN A 195 0.74 22.40 8.94
N PRO A 196 1.15 22.39 7.67
CA PRO A 196 2.13 23.35 7.15
C PRO A 196 1.60 24.78 7.14
N GLU A 197 2.45 25.74 7.52
CA GLU A 197 2.15 27.18 7.37
C GLU A 197 1.96 27.57 5.90
N ASN A 198 2.70 26.94 4.98
CA ASN A 198 2.67 27.20 3.54
C ASN A 198 1.68 26.28 2.78
N ARG A 199 0.54 25.94 3.40
CA ARG A 199 -0.46 25.00 2.87
C ARG A 199 -0.83 25.25 1.41
N ASP A 200 -1.23 26.47 1.06
CA ASP A 200 -1.74 26.77 -0.30
C ASP A 200 -0.65 26.68 -1.38
N GLU A 201 0.62 26.91 -1.03
CA GLU A 201 1.74 26.70 -1.93
C GLU A 201 1.97 25.21 -2.18
N LEU A 202 1.96 24.39 -1.11
CA LEU A 202 2.12 22.94 -1.23
C LEU A 202 1.04 22.30 -2.10
N ILE A 203 -0.20 22.79 -2.00
CA ILE A 203 -1.33 22.35 -2.83
C ILE A 203 -1.09 22.71 -4.30
N ARG A 204 -0.69 23.96 -4.59
CA ARG A 204 -0.38 24.38 -5.96
C ARG A 204 0.77 23.58 -6.57
N GLU A 205 1.83 23.35 -5.79
CA GLU A 205 2.95 22.54 -6.24
C GLU A 205 2.54 21.08 -6.45
N ALA A 206 1.76 20.46 -5.56
CA ALA A 206 1.26 19.10 -5.76
C ALA A 206 0.50 18.96 -7.09
N LYS A 207 -0.38 19.93 -7.43
CA LYS A 207 -1.08 19.97 -8.72
C LYS A 207 -0.13 20.09 -9.91
N LYS A 208 0.93 20.88 -9.84
CA LYS A 208 1.94 20.98 -10.91
C LYS A 208 2.74 19.69 -11.07
N LYS A 209 3.17 19.10 -9.96
CA LYS A 209 3.98 17.87 -9.92
C LYS A 209 3.23 16.71 -10.56
N VAL A 210 1.94 16.55 -10.24
CA VAL A 210 1.13 15.48 -10.84
C VAL A 210 0.83 15.70 -12.32
N GLN A 211 0.66 16.95 -12.77
CA GLN A 211 0.56 17.27 -14.19
C GLN A 211 1.84 16.88 -14.96
N MET A 212 3.01 17.07 -14.36
CA MET A 212 4.27 16.63 -14.96
C MET A 212 4.35 15.09 -15.02
N ALA A 213 4.00 14.40 -13.94
CA ALA A 213 3.97 12.95 -13.89
C ALA A 213 3.09 12.36 -15.01
N LEU A 214 1.86 12.86 -15.16
CA LEU A 214 0.93 12.43 -16.20
C LEU A 214 1.38 12.80 -17.62
N ARG A 215 2.13 13.90 -17.79
CA ARG A 215 2.69 14.26 -19.09
C ARG A 215 3.76 13.26 -19.55
N LEU A 216 4.57 12.80 -18.60
CA LEU A 216 5.65 11.84 -18.85
C LEU A 216 5.11 10.41 -18.99
N SER A 217 4.15 10.02 -18.15
CA SER A 217 3.56 8.69 -18.17
C SER A 217 2.04 8.72 -17.88
N PRO A 218 1.19 8.99 -18.88
CA PRO A 218 -0.25 9.21 -18.69
C PRO A 218 -1.04 7.96 -18.32
N ARG A 219 -0.46 6.77 -18.49
CA ARG A 219 -1.10 5.48 -18.20
C ARG A 219 -0.39 4.70 -17.09
N ASP A 220 0.60 5.29 -16.44
CA ASP A 220 1.21 4.67 -15.27
C ASP A 220 0.23 4.71 -14.08
N PRO A 221 -0.03 3.57 -13.40
CA PRO A 221 -0.99 3.51 -12.32
C PRO A 221 -0.66 4.44 -11.14
N LEU A 222 0.62 4.62 -10.79
CA LEU A 222 1.03 5.49 -9.70
C LEU A 222 0.81 6.97 -10.05
N CYS A 223 1.07 7.35 -11.31
CA CYS A 223 0.80 8.70 -11.80
C CYS A 223 -0.70 9.04 -11.79
N VAL A 224 -1.56 8.10 -12.23
CA VAL A 224 -3.02 8.26 -12.19
C VAL A 224 -3.56 8.25 -10.76
N LEU A 225 -2.97 7.42 -9.88
CA LEU A 225 -3.29 7.41 -8.45
C LEU A 225 -2.95 8.73 -7.79
N ALA A 226 -1.76 9.30 -8.05
CA ALA A 226 -1.37 10.60 -7.54
C ALA A 226 -2.34 11.70 -7.97
N ASP A 227 -2.83 11.65 -9.22
CA ASP A 227 -3.81 12.59 -9.76
C ASP A 227 -5.13 12.49 -9.00
N GLY A 228 -5.61 11.26 -8.79
CA GLY A 228 -6.82 11.00 -8.04
C GLY A 228 -6.73 11.45 -6.58
N THR A 229 -5.60 11.23 -5.91
CA THR A 229 -5.37 11.68 -4.54
C THR A 229 -5.37 13.22 -4.43
N VAL A 230 -4.66 13.90 -5.33
CA VAL A 230 -4.62 15.37 -5.38
C VAL A 230 -6.02 15.94 -5.60
N HIS A 231 -6.79 15.41 -6.55
CA HIS A 231 -8.17 15.86 -6.78
C HIS A 231 -9.09 15.57 -5.59
N SER A 232 -8.97 14.38 -4.98
CA SER A 232 -9.79 13.97 -3.85
C SER A 232 -9.67 14.94 -2.67
N HIS A 233 -8.45 15.38 -2.35
CA HIS A 233 -8.21 16.23 -1.18
C HIS A 233 -8.38 17.73 -1.42
N TYR A 234 -8.56 18.18 -2.68
CA TYR A 234 -8.65 19.61 -3.02
C TYR A 234 -10.01 20.01 -3.61
N ARG A 235 -11.09 19.55 -2.97
CA ARG A 235 -12.52 19.85 -3.26
C ARG A 235 -13.06 19.26 -4.55
N GLU A 236 -12.35 18.32 -5.15
CA GLU A 236 -12.73 17.66 -6.40
C GLU A 236 -12.97 16.14 -6.16
N HIS A 237 -13.62 15.82 -5.04
CA HIS A 237 -13.79 14.44 -4.51
C HIS A 237 -14.25 13.43 -5.55
N GLN A 238 -15.30 13.73 -6.33
CA GLN A 238 -15.81 12.80 -7.34
C GLN A 238 -14.84 12.56 -8.50
N ILE A 239 -14.09 13.59 -8.91
CA ILE A 239 -13.04 13.46 -9.92
C ILE A 239 -11.92 12.58 -9.36
N GLY A 240 -11.52 12.84 -8.12
CA GLY A 240 -10.48 12.07 -7.45
C GLY A 240 -10.82 10.60 -7.29
N ILE A 241 -12.04 10.27 -6.85
CA ILE A 241 -12.54 8.89 -6.73
C ILE A 241 -12.51 8.18 -8.09
N ALA A 242 -12.98 8.83 -9.16
CA ALA A 242 -12.97 8.24 -10.51
C ALA A 242 -11.55 7.93 -10.99
N LYS A 243 -10.59 8.84 -10.74
CA LYS A 243 -9.17 8.63 -11.08
C LYS A 243 -8.53 7.50 -10.27
N LEU A 244 -8.83 7.39 -8.97
CA LEU A 244 -8.35 6.29 -8.13
C LEU A 244 -8.90 4.94 -8.63
N GLN A 245 -10.15 4.90 -9.09
CA GLN A 245 -10.72 3.71 -9.74
C GLN A 245 -10.01 3.38 -11.06
N ASP A 246 -9.64 4.39 -11.86
CA ASP A 246 -8.88 4.17 -13.09
C ASP A 246 -7.47 3.65 -12.81
N ALA A 247 -6.81 4.11 -11.74
CA ALA A 247 -5.53 3.55 -11.29
C ALA A 247 -5.65 2.06 -10.93
N ILE A 248 -6.73 1.65 -10.26
CA ILE A 248 -7.01 0.23 -9.96
C ILE A 248 -7.25 -0.57 -11.24
N LYS A 249 -7.98 -0.03 -12.23
CA LYS A 249 -8.15 -0.71 -13.53
C LYS A 249 -6.81 -0.91 -14.24
N LEU A 250 -5.89 0.05 -14.13
CA LEU A 250 -4.54 -0.05 -14.71
C LEU A 250 -3.68 -1.07 -13.94
N ASN A 251 -3.76 -1.09 -12.61
CA ASN A 251 -3.09 -2.08 -11.78
C ASN A 251 -3.96 -2.53 -10.59
N PRO A 252 -4.65 -3.69 -10.69
CA PRO A 252 -5.51 -4.19 -9.62
C PRO A 252 -4.73 -4.77 -8.44
N ASN A 253 -3.40 -4.92 -8.55
CA ASN A 253 -2.52 -5.39 -7.48
C ASN A 253 -1.78 -4.24 -6.77
N LEU A 254 -2.10 -2.98 -7.08
CA LEU A 254 -1.54 -1.82 -6.40
C LEU A 254 -2.31 -1.55 -5.10
N ALA A 255 -1.88 -2.15 -3.99
CA ALA A 255 -2.55 -2.04 -2.69
C ALA A 255 -2.79 -0.57 -2.28
N LEU A 256 -1.80 0.30 -2.48
CA LEU A 256 -1.90 1.74 -2.18
C LEU A 256 -3.11 2.41 -2.86
N ALA A 257 -3.52 1.97 -4.04
CA ALA A 257 -4.68 2.52 -4.76
C ALA A 257 -5.98 2.28 -3.99
N TYR A 258 -6.14 1.11 -3.37
CA TYR A 258 -7.30 0.77 -2.57
C TYR A 258 -7.32 1.52 -1.24
N LEU A 259 -6.16 1.70 -0.60
CA LEU A 259 -6.07 2.54 0.61
C LEU A 259 -6.54 3.96 0.30
N LEU A 260 -6.00 4.60 -0.74
CA LEU A 260 -6.32 5.98 -1.09
C LEU A 260 -7.76 6.13 -1.60
N LEU A 261 -8.28 5.16 -2.34
CA LEU A 261 -9.70 5.11 -2.71
C LEU A 261 -10.60 5.00 -1.48
N GLY A 262 -10.25 4.15 -0.53
CA GLY A 262 -10.95 4.04 0.75
C GLY A 262 -10.97 5.37 1.50
N GLN A 263 -9.83 6.06 1.58
CA GLN A 263 -9.75 7.38 2.24
C GLN A 263 -10.63 8.43 1.55
N ALA A 264 -10.61 8.48 0.21
CA ALA A 264 -11.43 9.42 -0.55
C ALA A 264 -12.94 9.13 -0.39
N ARG A 265 -13.33 7.85 -0.35
CA ARG A 265 -14.70 7.41 -0.15
C ARG A 265 -15.21 7.66 1.27
N ASP A 266 -14.36 7.42 2.26
CA ASP A 266 -14.70 7.64 3.68
C ASP A 266 -14.93 9.12 3.97
N ALA A 267 -14.08 10.00 3.44
CA ALA A 267 -14.29 11.44 3.50
C ALA A 267 -15.58 11.89 2.78
N ALA A 268 -16.01 11.16 1.76
CA ALA A 268 -17.26 11.38 1.04
C ALA A 268 -18.49 10.67 1.65
N GLY A 269 -18.34 9.98 2.79
CA GLY A 269 -19.42 9.24 3.46
C GLY A 269 -19.86 7.94 2.76
N GLN A 270 -19.07 7.43 1.82
CA GLN A 270 -19.34 6.18 1.08
C GLN A 270 -18.78 4.97 1.84
N TYR A 271 -19.36 4.69 3.01
CA TYR A 271 -18.79 3.79 4.01
C TYR A 271 -18.74 2.32 3.59
N GLU A 272 -19.77 1.79 2.95
CA GLU A 272 -19.79 0.44 2.41
C GLU A 272 -18.69 0.24 1.36
N GLU A 273 -18.52 1.22 0.47
CA GLU A 273 -17.50 1.19 -0.56
C GLU A 273 -16.08 1.42 -0.01
N THR A 274 -15.94 2.12 1.12
CA THR A 274 -14.69 2.18 1.88
C THR A 274 -14.35 0.81 2.44
N ILE A 275 -15.31 0.11 3.07
CA ILE A 275 -15.09 -1.23 3.62
C ILE A 275 -14.61 -2.18 2.51
N ALA A 276 -15.26 -2.18 1.35
CA ALA A 276 -14.84 -3.00 0.21
C ALA A 276 -13.41 -2.68 -0.27
N ALA A 277 -13.01 -1.41 -0.30
CA ALA A 277 -11.64 -1.02 -0.64
C ALA A 277 -10.64 -1.51 0.42
N THR A 278 -10.99 -1.43 1.71
CA THR A 278 -10.12 -1.95 2.78
C THR A 278 -9.98 -3.48 2.74
N ASP A 279 -11.03 -4.21 2.35
CA ASP A 279 -10.97 -5.66 2.15
C ASP A 279 -9.94 -6.03 1.08
N GLU A 280 -9.96 -5.36 -0.06
CA GLU A 280 -8.98 -5.58 -1.13
C GLU A 280 -7.56 -5.20 -0.70
N PHE A 281 -7.38 -4.11 0.04
CA PHE A 281 -6.07 -3.76 0.61
C PHE A 281 -5.53 -4.88 1.49
N VAL A 282 -6.32 -5.35 2.47
CA VAL A 282 -5.92 -6.39 3.43
C VAL A 282 -5.64 -7.70 2.70
N ARG A 283 -6.39 -8.01 1.63
CA ARG A 283 -6.17 -9.19 0.79
C ARG A 283 -4.83 -9.12 0.05
N LEU A 284 -4.47 -7.96 -0.50
CA LEU A 284 -3.26 -7.76 -1.29
C LEU A 284 -2.01 -7.62 -0.41
N SER A 285 -2.10 -6.87 0.69
CA SER A 285 -0.95 -6.54 1.55
C SER A 285 -1.30 -6.73 3.04
N PRO A 286 -1.48 -7.99 3.51
CA PRO A 286 -1.90 -8.27 4.89
C PRO A 286 -0.82 -7.93 5.94
N ARG A 287 0.42 -7.69 5.51
CA ARG A 287 1.57 -7.34 6.36
C ARG A 287 2.08 -5.91 6.11
N ASP A 288 1.30 -5.10 5.40
CA ASP A 288 1.68 -3.73 5.08
C ASP A 288 1.92 -2.87 6.32
N VAL A 289 2.81 -1.89 6.21
CA VAL A 289 3.04 -0.89 7.26
C VAL A 289 1.81 -0.01 7.49
N GLU A 290 0.96 0.18 6.47
CA GLU A 290 -0.28 0.95 6.55
C GLU A 290 -1.47 0.15 7.11
N ILE A 291 -1.28 -1.12 7.51
CA ILE A 291 -2.40 -1.98 7.93
C ILE A 291 -3.15 -1.41 9.14
N CYS A 292 -2.47 -0.74 10.07
CA CYS A 292 -3.12 -0.07 11.21
C CYS A 292 -4.10 1.02 10.72
N LYS A 293 -3.69 1.83 9.75
CA LYS A 293 -4.49 2.91 9.17
C LYS A 293 -5.72 2.37 8.45
N VAL A 294 -5.54 1.31 7.66
CA VAL A 294 -6.62 0.66 6.90
C VAL A 294 -7.68 0.07 7.84
N LEU A 295 -7.24 -0.64 8.90
CA LEU A 295 -8.16 -1.20 9.89
C LEU A 295 -8.86 -0.11 10.71
N THR A 296 -8.16 0.97 11.06
CA THR A 296 -8.75 2.12 11.75
C THR A 296 -9.82 2.80 10.88
N MET A 297 -9.54 3.02 9.60
CA MET A 297 -10.50 3.58 8.64
C MET A 297 -11.74 2.69 8.52
N ARG A 298 -11.56 1.37 8.38
CA ARG A 298 -12.67 0.42 8.36
C ARG A 298 -13.50 0.46 9.64
N ALA A 299 -12.86 0.61 10.81
CA ALA A 299 -13.55 0.74 12.08
C ALA A 299 -14.44 1.99 12.12
N TYR A 300 -13.95 3.15 11.66
CA TYR A 300 -14.77 4.36 11.53
C TYR A 300 -15.92 4.18 10.56
N SER A 301 -15.70 3.61 9.36
CA SER A 301 -16.79 3.38 8.41
C SER A 301 -17.87 2.46 8.99
N LEU A 302 -17.49 1.37 9.68
CA LEU A 302 -18.43 0.48 10.37
C LEU A 302 -19.16 1.19 11.52
N PHE A 303 -18.48 2.07 12.25
CA PHE A 303 -19.06 2.87 13.32
C PHE A 303 -20.16 3.80 12.79
N HIS A 304 -19.89 4.50 11.67
CA HIS A 304 -20.87 5.36 11.03
C HIS A 304 -22.08 4.59 10.49
N LEU A 305 -21.90 3.32 10.11
CA LEU A 305 -22.98 2.39 9.76
C LEU A 305 -23.67 1.73 10.97
N HIS A 306 -23.32 2.14 12.20
CA HIS A 306 -23.86 1.63 13.46
C HIS A 306 -23.58 0.15 13.72
N ARG A 307 -22.56 -0.40 13.06
CA ARG A 307 -22.08 -1.78 13.23
C ARG A 307 -21.01 -1.83 14.32
N TYR A 308 -21.36 -1.37 15.53
CA TYR A 308 -20.41 -1.09 16.61
C TYR A 308 -19.56 -2.29 17.04
N ALA A 309 -20.14 -3.50 17.04
CA ALA A 309 -19.39 -4.72 17.39
C ALA A 309 -18.29 -5.03 16.37
N GLU A 310 -18.60 -4.89 15.07
CA GLU A 310 -17.63 -5.11 14.00
C GLU A 310 -16.59 -3.98 13.94
N ALA A 311 -17.02 -2.75 14.21
CA ALA A 311 -16.12 -1.60 14.34
C ALA A 311 -15.11 -1.80 15.47
N ALA A 312 -15.57 -2.25 16.65
CA ALA A 312 -14.71 -2.56 17.78
C ALA A 312 -13.69 -3.66 17.45
N GLU A 313 -14.10 -4.70 16.73
CA GLU A 313 -13.20 -5.78 16.29
C GLU A 313 -12.10 -5.25 15.35
N MET A 314 -12.45 -4.40 14.38
CA MET A 314 -11.44 -3.80 13.49
C MET A 314 -10.50 -2.85 14.22
N ALA A 315 -11.02 -2.01 15.14
CA ALA A 315 -10.20 -1.12 15.95
C ALA A 315 -9.27 -1.89 16.90
N TYR A 316 -9.75 -2.98 17.50
CA TYR A 316 -8.93 -3.88 18.32
C TYR A 316 -7.77 -4.48 17.50
N ARG A 317 -8.05 -4.98 16.29
CA ARG A 317 -7.00 -5.47 15.38
C ARG A 317 -6.02 -4.35 15.00
N ALA A 318 -6.50 -3.12 14.79
CA ALA A 318 -5.65 -1.97 14.49
C ALA A 318 -4.69 -1.61 15.64
N MET A 319 -5.14 -1.72 16.90
CA MET A 319 -4.28 -1.50 18.09
C MET A 319 -3.16 -2.54 18.23
N HIS A 320 -3.36 -3.74 17.66
CA HIS A 320 -2.39 -4.84 17.70
C HIS A 320 -1.60 -4.99 16.39
N ALA A 321 -1.84 -4.10 15.42
CA ALA A 321 -1.04 -4.01 14.20
C ALA A 321 0.36 -3.47 14.49
N PRO A 322 1.34 -3.70 13.60
CA PRO A 322 2.62 -3.00 13.65
C PRO A 322 2.41 -1.47 13.67
N ASN A 323 3.17 -0.77 14.52
CA ASN A 323 3.13 0.70 14.66
C ASN A 323 1.70 1.26 14.87
N PRO A 324 1.00 0.87 15.95
CA PRO A 324 -0.37 1.29 16.15
C PRO A 324 -0.46 2.80 16.41
N THR A 325 -1.35 3.47 15.68
CA THR A 325 -1.59 4.91 15.87
C THR A 325 -2.53 5.15 17.04
N VAL A 326 -2.48 6.35 17.63
CA VAL A 326 -3.40 6.75 18.71
C VAL A 326 -4.87 6.65 18.28
N TRP A 327 -5.15 6.85 16.98
CA TRP A 327 -6.48 6.82 16.41
C TRP A 327 -7.16 5.44 16.48
N ALA A 328 -6.37 4.36 16.51
CA ALA A 328 -6.91 3.01 16.74
C ALA A 328 -7.51 2.88 18.15
N PHE A 329 -6.82 3.43 19.17
CA PHE A 329 -7.28 3.44 20.56
C PHE A 329 -8.51 4.34 20.76
N VAL A 330 -8.51 5.52 20.12
CA VAL A 330 -9.66 6.43 20.12
C VAL A 330 -10.89 5.79 19.46
N SER A 331 -10.72 5.16 18.30
CA SER A 331 -11.81 4.46 17.60
C SER A 331 -12.37 3.32 18.46
N TYR A 332 -11.49 2.54 19.10
CA TYR A 332 -11.90 1.44 19.97
C TYR A 332 -12.67 1.92 21.21
N SER A 333 -12.22 3.00 21.87
CA SER A 333 -12.90 3.55 23.05
C SER A 333 -14.31 4.05 22.72
N ILE A 334 -14.48 4.72 21.59
CA ILE A 334 -15.79 5.19 21.09
C ILE A 334 -16.69 3.98 20.81
N CYS A 335 -16.20 2.94 20.12
CA CYS A 335 -16.99 1.74 19.85
C CYS A 335 -17.43 1.03 21.14
N LEU A 336 -16.53 0.91 22.12
CA LEU A 336 -16.85 0.31 23.42
C LEU A 336 -17.89 1.10 24.22
N PHE A 337 -17.90 2.44 24.11
CA PHE A 337 -18.94 3.27 24.72
C PHE A 337 -20.33 2.91 24.20
N TYR A 338 -20.50 2.79 22.87
CA TYR A 338 -21.78 2.43 22.25
C TYR A 338 -22.17 0.96 22.45
N LEU A 339 -21.23 0.11 22.87
CA LEU A 339 -21.47 -1.27 23.30
C LEU A 339 -21.74 -1.40 24.81
N ASP A 340 -21.96 -0.29 25.52
CA ASP A 340 -22.16 -0.22 26.98
C ASP A 340 -20.99 -0.77 27.82
N ARG A 341 -19.77 -0.75 27.26
CA ARG A 341 -18.52 -1.19 27.91
C ARG A 341 -17.69 -0.01 28.39
N LYS A 342 -18.32 0.92 29.11
CA LYS A 342 -17.71 2.21 29.53
C LYS A 342 -16.41 2.07 30.32
N LYS A 343 -16.27 1.01 31.14
CA LYS A 343 -15.02 0.75 31.89
C LYS A 343 -13.86 0.42 30.95
N ASP A 344 -14.11 -0.44 29.97
CA ASP A 344 -13.11 -0.84 28.98
C ASP A 344 -12.77 0.33 28.03
N ALA A 345 -13.77 1.16 27.70
CA ALA A 345 -13.56 2.37 26.90
C ALA A 345 -12.57 3.34 27.58
N LYS A 346 -12.67 3.51 28.91
CA LYS A 346 -11.73 4.34 29.68
C LYS A 346 -10.32 3.77 29.70
N LEU A 347 -10.18 2.45 29.83
CA LEU A 347 -8.85 1.80 29.74
C LEU A 347 -8.19 2.03 28.38
N ALA A 348 -8.97 2.01 27.29
CA ALA A 348 -8.44 2.34 25.97
C ALA A 348 -8.03 3.82 25.86
N LEU A 349 -8.72 4.74 26.54
CA LEU A 349 -8.33 6.16 26.62
C LEU A 349 -7.08 6.39 27.48
N ASP A 350 -6.82 5.58 28.50
CA ASP A 350 -5.59 5.69 29.30
C ASP A 350 -4.34 5.50 28.41
N GLU A 351 -4.41 4.63 27.40
CA GLU A 351 -3.35 4.47 26.38
C GLU A 351 -3.24 5.66 25.42
N VAL A 352 -4.34 6.38 25.19
CA VAL A 352 -4.31 7.63 24.44
C VAL A 352 -3.58 8.70 25.25
N TYR A 353 -3.93 8.86 26.52
CA TYR A 353 -3.30 9.83 27.43
C TYR A 353 -1.83 9.51 27.74
N SER A 354 -1.42 8.24 27.69
CA SER A 354 -0.02 7.86 27.85
C SER A 354 0.87 8.37 26.69
N LYS A 355 0.28 8.51 25.49
CA LYS A 355 0.95 9.00 24.27
C LYS A 355 0.77 10.50 24.05
N ILE A 356 -0.42 11.02 24.36
CA ILE A 356 -0.81 12.42 24.19
C ILE A 356 -1.44 12.89 25.51
N PRO A 357 -0.64 13.38 26.47
CA PRO A 357 -1.13 13.74 27.81
C PRO A 357 -2.19 14.85 27.82
N ASP A 358 -2.21 15.71 26.80
CA ASP A 358 -3.15 16.82 26.60
C ASP A 358 -4.27 16.49 25.59
N PHE A 359 -4.54 15.20 25.35
CA PHE A 359 -5.58 14.76 24.42
C PHE A 359 -6.97 15.34 24.77
N SER A 360 -7.67 15.83 23.74
CA SER A 360 -8.96 16.53 23.86
C SER A 360 -9.86 16.29 22.65
N GLN A 361 -11.12 16.70 22.74
CA GLN A 361 -12.09 16.66 21.64
C GLN A 361 -11.59 17.48 20.43
N ALA A 362 -10.88 18.58 20.66
CA ALA A 362 -10.25 19.39 19.60
C ALA A 362 -9.29 18.59 18.70
N HIS A 363 -8.54 17.64 19.26
CA HIS A 363 -7.65 16.77 18.48
C HIS A 363 -8.45 15.90 17.49
N VAL A 364 -9.60 15.37 17.93
CA VAL A 364 -10.47 14.53 17.09
C VAL A 364 -11.13 15.36 16.01
N LEU A 365 -11.66 16.54 16.37
CA LEU A 365 -12.23 17.49 15.40
C LEU A 365 -11.20 17.90 14.34
N GLN A 366 -9.95 18.11 14.75
CA GLN A 366 -8.87 18.45 13.83
C GLN A 366 -8.52 17.29 12.89
N ALA A 367 -8.44 16.06 13.40
CA ALA A 367 -8.16 14.88 12.58
C ALA A 367 -9.28 14.58 11.57
N LEU A 368 -10.53 14.83 11.96
CA LEU A 368 -11.71 14.61 11.14
C LEU A 368 -12.16 15.86 10.36
N GLN A 369 -11.35 16.93 10.32
CA GLN A 369 -11.71 18.20 9.67
C GLN A 369 -12.03 18.10 8.16
N HIS A 370 -11.66 16.98 7.52
CA HIS A 370 -11.91 16.70 6.12
C HIS A 370 -13.10 15.76 5.89
N HIS A 371 -13.71 15.23 6.95
CA HIS A 371 -14.93 14.43 6.89
C HIS A 371 -16.16 15.34 6.96
N ASP A 372 -17.32 14.79 6.60
CA ASP A 372 -18.59 15.50 6.73
C ASP A 372 -18.83 15.90 8.21
N PRO A 373 -18.99 17.21 8.52
CA PRO A 373 -19.25 17.68 9.88
C PRO A 373 -20.47 17.05 10.54
N GLY A 374 -21.45 16.60 9.75
CA GLY A 374 -22.65 15.90 10.25
C GLY A 374 -22.35 14.53 10.87
N HIS A 375 -21.18 13.97 10.59
CA HIS A 375 -20.84 12.60 10.98
C HIS A 375 -19.95 12.51 12.22
N VAL A 376 -19.33 13.61 12.67
CA VAL A 376 -18.40 13.65 13.82
C VAL A 376 -19.11 13.82 15.17
N HIS A 377 -20.42 14.05 15.17
CA HIS A 377 -21.17 14.37 16.39
C HIS A 377 -21.15 13.23 17.43
N ARG A 378 -21.21 11.97 16.96
CA ARG A 378 -21.35 10.80 17.83
C ARG A 378 -20.05 10.42 18.52
N GLU A 379 -18.93 10.64 17.86
CA GLU A 379 -17.58 10.48 18.39
C GLU A 379 -17.36 11.47 19.52
N ILE A 380 -17.66 12.75 19.26
CA ILE A 380 -17.49 13.81 20.24
C ILE A 380 -18.43 13.63 21.43
N GLU A 381 -19.67 13.19 21.19
CA GLU A 381 -20.61 12.81 22.25
C GLU A 381 -20.05 11.68 23.13
N ALA A 382 -19.56 10.59 22.53
CA ALA A 382 -18.97 9.49 23.28
C ALA A 382 -17.76 9.93 24.10
N LEU A 383 -16.86 10.72 23.51
CA LEU A 383 -15.67 11.22 24.19
C LEU A 383 -16.02 12.15 25.35
N ARG A 384 -17.02 13.04 25.18
CA ARG A 384 -17.53 13.90 26.24
C ARG A 384 -18.09 13.07 27.40
N GLU A 385 -18.90 12.06 27.13
CA GLU A 385 -19.47 11.16 28.13
C GLU A 385 -18.41 10.28 28.82
N LEU A 386 -17.29 10.01 28.15
CA LEU A 386 -16.13 9.35 28.74
C LEU A 386 -15.27 10.28 29.60
N GLY A 387 -15.50 11.60 29.54
CA GLY A 387 -14.80 12.62 30.32
C GLY A 387 -13.59 13.25 29.63
N VAL A 388 -13.49 13.13 28.29
CA VAL A 388 -12.42 13.78 27.52
C VAL A 388 -12.65 15.29 27.47
N PRO A 389 -11.65 16.14 27.81
CA PRO A 389 -11.75 17.59 27.75
C PRO A 389 -12.11 18.11 26.35
N GLU A 390 -12.71 19.30 26.27
CA GLU A 390 -13.01 19.99 25.00
C GLU A 390 -11.75 20.33 24.19
#